data_AF-A0A6F9AB94-F1
#
_entry.id   AF-A0A6F9AB94-F1
#
_cell.length_a   1.000
_cell.length_b   1.000
_cell.length_c   1.000
_cell.angle_alpha   90.00
_cell.angle_beta   90.00
_cell.angle_gamma   90.00
#
_symmetry.space_group_name_H-M   'P 1'
#
loop_
_entity.id
_entity.type
_entity.pdbx_description
1 polymer ?
#
loop_
_entity_poly.entity_id
_entity_poly.type
_entity_poly.pdbx_seq_one_letter_code
_entity_poly.pdbx_strand_id
1 'polypeptide(L)'
;VMQVVREQIMRALTQKPNSLDQLKSRLQNLSYTEILKIRQSERMNQEDFQSRPILELREKIQPEIMELIKQQRLNRLCDGTCFRKISSRRRQVPVADIKVVVTGKDCPHMKEKGALKQNKYCVWTDGLNALLGKEMTSDFTKSDMDTLLSMEMKLRLLDLENIQIPEAPPPIPKEPSNYDFVYDCN
;
A
#
# COMPACT_ATOMS: atom_id res chain seq x y z
N VAL A 1 7.78 -28.52 -11.66
CA VAL A 1 6.81 -28.58 -12.79
C VAL A 1 5.40 -28.16 -12.37
N MET A 2 4.75 -28.84 -11.42
CA MET A 2 3.35 -28.54 -11.03
C MET A 2 3.08 -27.11 -10.53
N GLN A 3 4.04 -26.49 -9.83
CA GLN A 3 3.91 -25.10 -9.37
C GLN A 3 3.84 -24.09 -10.53
N VAL A 4 4.57 -24.36 -11.62
CA VAL A 4 4.58 -23.51 -12.82
C VAL A 4 3.26 -23.63 -13.57
N VAL A 5 2.73 -24.86 -13.68
CA VAL A 5 1.41 -25.13 -14.28
C VAL A 5 0.29 -24.44 -13.49
N ARG A 6 0.34 -24.51 -12.15
CA ARG A 6 -0.62 -23.80 -11.30
C ARG A 6 -0.58 -22.29 -11.55
N GLU A 7 0.60 -21.71 -11.66
CA GLU A 7 0.77 -20.28 -11.93
C GLU A 7 0.30 -19.88 -13.32
N GLN A 8 0.59 -20.68 -14.35
CA GLN A 8 0.08 -20.50 -15.71
C GLN A 8 -1.44 -20.41 -15.71
N ILE A 9 -2.10 -21.35 -15.03
CA ILE A 9 -3.56 -21.39 -14.93
C ILE A 9 -4.08 -20.18 -14.15
N MET A 10 -3.49 -19.84 -13.00
CA MET A 10 -3.93 -18.68 -12.21
C MET A 10 -3.79 -17.35 -12.98
N ARG A 11 -2.67 -17.14 -13.69
CA ARG A 11 -2.44 -15.93 -14.50
C ARG A 11 -3.39 -15.86 -15.69
N ALA A 12 -3.63 -16.98 -16.38
CA ALA A 12 -4.59 -17.04 -17.48
C ALA A 12 -6.03 -16.75 -17.00
N LEU A 13 -6.39 -17.22 -15.82
CA LEU A 13 -7.71 -17.00 -15.20
C LEU A 13 -7.89 -15.57 -14.65
N THR A 14 -6.80 -14.91 -14.22
CA THR A 14 -6.85 -13.53 -13.71
C THR A 14 -7.41 -12.55 -14.75
N GLN A 15 -7.12 -12.82 -16.03
CA GLN A 15 -7.64 -12.01 -17.13
C GLN A 15 -9.09 -12.38 -17.55
N LYS A 16 -9.80 -13.20 -16.77
CA LYS A 16 -11.23 -13.55 -16.94
C LYS A 16 -11.61 -13.92 -18.39
N PRO A 17 -11.07 -15.02 -18.95
CA PRO A 17 -11.40 -15.43 -20.30
C PRO A 17 -12.89 -15.78 -20.43
N ASN A 18 -13.52 -15.37 -21.53
CA ASN A 18 -14.95 -15.55 -21.80
C ASN A 18 -15.25 -16.77 -22.69
N SER A 19 -14.22 -17.47 -23.17
CA SER A 19 -14.36 -18.73 -23.92
C SER A 19 -13.20 -19.69 -23.64
N LEU A 20 -13.43 -20.97 -23.91
CA LEU A 20 -12.40 -22.00 -23.78
C LEU A 20 -11.24 -21.77 -24.77
N ASP A 21 -11.53 -21.27 -25.96
CA ASP A 21 -10.51 -20.98 -26.97
C ASP A 21 -9.65 -19.77 -26.59
N GLN A 22 -10.25 -18.76 -25.95
CA GLN A 22 -9.49 -17.64 -25.37
C GLN A 22 -8.59 -18.12 -24.22
N LEU A 23 -9.07 -19.04 -23.38
CA LEU A 23 -8.25 -19.64 -22.34
C LEU A 23 -7.09 -20.45 -22.95
N LYS A 24 -7.34 -21.28 -23.96
CA LYS A 24 -6.32 -22.08 -24.66
C LYS A 24 -5.25 -21.19 -25.31
N SER A 25 -5.67 -20.16 -26.04
CA SER A 25 -4.75 -19.19 -26.65
C SER A 25 -3.88 -18.50 -25.59
N ARG A 26 -4.46 -18.13 -24.44
CA ARG A 26 -3.70 -17.54 -23.33
C ARG A 26 -2.72 -18.52 -22.68
N LEU A 27 -3.11 -19.77 -22.50
CA LEU A 27 -2.21 -20.81 -21.98
C LEU A 27 -1.06 -21.12 -22.95
N GLN A 28 -1.30 -21.03 -24.26
CA GLN A 28 -0.26 -21.15 -25.29
C GLN A 28 0.72 -19.96 -25.26
N ASN A 29 0.20 -18.75 -25.07
CA ASN A 29 1.03 -17.54 -24.96
C ASN A 29 1.84 -17.51 -23.65
N LEU A 30 1.28 -18.03 -22.54
CA LEU A 30 1.96 -18.19 -21.26
C LEU A 30 2.76 -19.50 -21.21
N SER A 31 3.64 -19.71 -22.19
CA SER A 31 4.50 -20.88 -22.26
C SER A 31 5.43 -20.99 -21.04
N TYR A 32 6.02 -22.17 -20.82
CA TYR A 32 6.95 -22.39 -19.70
C TYR A 32 8.11 -21.38 -19.70
N THR A 33 8.65 -21.06 -20.88
CA THR A 33 9.73 -20.07 -21.06
C THR A 33 9.27 -18.66 -20.76
N GLU A 34 8.05 -18.28 -21.18
CA GLU A 34 7.48 -16.97 -20.86
C GLU A 34 7.23 -16.82 -19.36
N ILE A 35 6.73 -17.85 -18.68
CA ILE A 35 6.57 -17.81 -17.21
C ILE A 35 7.92 -17.69 -16.50
N LEU A 36 8.96 -18.34 -17.00
CA LEU A 36 10.30 -18.18 -16.44
C LEU A 36 10.87 -16.78 -16.68
N LYS A 37 10.67 -16.20 -17.86
CA LYS A 37 11.05 -14.80 -18.16
C LYS A 37 10.30 -13.81 -17.28
N ILE A 38 9.00 -14.00 -17.13
CA ILE A 38 8.16 -13.17 -16.25
C ILE A 38 8.64 -13.29 -14.81
N ARG A 39 8.89 -14.49 -14.29
CA ARG A 39 9.46 -14.68 -12.94
C ARG A 39 10.85 -14.05 -12.80
N GLN A 40 11.68 -14.07 -13.84
CA GLN A 40 13.01 -13.47 -13.81
C GLN A 40 12.92 -11.95 -13.84
N SER A 41 12.05 -11.37 -14.67
CA SER A 41 11.74 -9.94 -14.70
C SER A 41 11.11 -9.48 -13.39
N GLU A 42 10.14 -10.22 -12.84
CA GLU A 42 9.52 -9.93 -11.54
C GLU A 42 10.53 -10.01 -10.41
N ARG A 43 11.47 -10.98 -10.44
CA ARG A 43 12.55 -11.08 -9.44
C ARG A 43 13.57 -9.97 -9.58
N MET A 44 14.01 -9.61 -10.79
CA MET A 44 14.91 -8.46 -11.00
C MET A 44 14.24 -7.18 -10.50
N ASN A 45 12.99 -6.94 -10.90
CA ASN A 45 12.22 -5.80 -10.41
C ASN A 45 12.08 -5.83 -8.88
N GLN A 46 11.81 -7.00 -8.28
CA GLN A 46 11.64 -7.14 -6.83
C GLN A 46 12.95 -6.99 -6.05
N GLU A 47 14.10 -7.44 -6.59
CA GLU A 47 15.44 -7.26 -6.03
C GLU A 47 15.88 -5.79 -6.12
N ASP A 48 15.58 -5.11 -7.23
CA ASP A 48 15.81 -3.66 -7.35
C ASP A 48 15.05 -2.92 -6.23
N PHE A 49 13.81 -3.31 -5.94
CA PHE A 49 13.03 -2.71 -4.85
C PHE A 49 13.59 -2.96 -3.44
N GLN A 50 14.57 -3.85 -3.28
CA GLN A 50 15.28 -4.10 -2.01
C GLN A 50 16.65 -3.42 -1.94
N SER A 51 17.09 -2.74 -3.00
CA SER A 51 18.34 -2.00 -2.98
C SER A 51 18.31 -0.90 -1.91
N ARG A 52 19.46 -0.66 -1.27
CA ARG A 52 19.59 0.32 -0.18
C ARG A 52 19.07 1.72 -0.55
N PRO A 53 19.38 2.29 -1.73
CA PRO A 53 18.84 3.60 -2.12
C PRO A 53 17.31 3.64 -2.22
N ILE A 54 16.70 2.53 -2.67
CA ILE A 54 15.24 2.43 -2.77
C ILE A 54 14.61 2.29 -1.39
N LEU A 55 15.22 1.52 -0.47
CA LEU A 55 14.75 1.42 0.91
C LEU A 55 14.83 2.77 1.64
N GLU A 56 15.93 3.52 1.48
CA GLU A 56 16.08 4.86 2.04
C GLU A 56 15.03 5.84 1.48
N LEU A 57 14.73 5.75 0.17
CA LEU A 57 13.67 6.54 -0.45
C LEU A 57 12.28 6.14 0.10
N ARG A 58 12.03 4.84 0.23
CA ARG A 58 10.79 4.29 0.78
C ARG A 58 10.52 4.80 2.19
N GLU A 59 11.54 4.79 3.05
CA GLU A 59 11.43 5.29 4.43
C GLU A 59 11.15 6.80 4.47
N LYS A 60 11.71 7.58 3.55
CA LYS A 60 11.45 9.03 3.48
C LYS A 60 10.04 9.37 3.00
N ILE A 61 9.46 8.56 2.12
CA ILE A 61 8.12 8.77 1.56
C ILE A 61 7.02 8.26 2.50
N GLN A 62 7.30 7.21 3.28
CA GLN A 62 6.32 6.56 4.16
C GLN A 62 5.54 7.52 5.09
N PRO A 63 6.14 8.56 5.73
CA PRO A 63 5.40 9.51 6.55
C PRO A 63 4.36 10.32 5.77
N GLU A 64 4.67 10.73 4.54
CA GLU A 64 3.76 11.49 3.68
C GLU A 64 2.53 10.63 3.30
N ILE A 65 2.78 9.37 2.93
CA ILE A 65 1.71 8.40 2.63
C ILE A 65 0.86 8.12 3.87
N MET A 66 1.47 7.96 5.05
CA MET A 66 0.73 7.79 6.31
C MET A 66 -0.16 9.00 6.61
N GLU A 67 0.32 10.22 6.39
CA GLU A 67 -0.47 11.43 6.62
C GLU A 67 -1.63 11.53 5.61
N LEU A 68 -1.43 11.11 4.37
CA LEU A 68 -2.52 11.04 3.38
C LEU A 68 -3.62 10.04 3.81
N ILE A 69 -3.23 8.84 4.26
CA ILE A 69 -4.18 7.86 4.79
C ILE A 69 -4.91 8.44 5.99
N LYS A 70 -4.18 9.09 6.91
CA LYS A 70 -4.75 9.72 8.10
C LYS A 70 -5.78 10.78 7.74
N GLN A 71 -5.47 11.69 6.81
CA GLN A 71 -6.42 12.67 6.30
C GLN A 71 -7.69 12.01 5.75
N GLN A 72 -7.53 10.93 4.98
CA GLN A 72 -8.67 10.17 4.47
C GLN A 72 -9.52 9.59 5.62
N ARG A 73 -8.91 9.03 6.67
CA ARG A 73 -9.64 8.50 7.83
C ARG A 73 -10.40 9.59 8.57
N LEU A 74 -9.78 10.75 8.78
CA LEU A 74 -10.42 11.90 9.42
C LEU A 74 -11.62 12.40 8.61
N ASN A 75 -11.48 12.50 7.29
CA ASN A 75 -12.60 12.87 6.41
C ASN A 75 -13.77 11.87 6.52
N ARG A 76 -13.48 10.57 6.59
CA ARG A 76 -14.51 9.54 6.79
C ARG A 76 -15.21 9.62 8.15
N LEU A 77 -14.49 10.07 9.19
CA LEU A 77 -15.12 10.33 10.49
C LEU A 77 -16.03 11.55 10.43
N CYS A 78 -15.64 12.60 9.72
CA CYS A 78 -16.48 13.79 9.49
C CYS A 78 -17.76 13.44 8.72
N ASP A 79 -17.67 12.61 7.67
CA ASP A 79 -18.85 12.10 6.94
C ASP A 79 -19.80 11.31 7.85
N GLY A 80 -19.23 10.59 8.82
CA GLY A 80 -19.95 9.74 9.74
C GLY A 80 -20.42 8.42 9.13
N THR A 81 -20.78 7.46 9.98
CA THR A 81 -21.39 6.20 9.54
C THR A 81 -22.45 5.73 10.52
N CYS A 82 -23.42 4.97 10.03
CA CYS A 82 -24.47 4.40 10.88
C CYS A 82 -23.97 3.18 11.67
N PHE A 83 -24.13 3.23 13.00
CA PHE A 83 -23.90 2.11 13.90
C PHE A 83 -25.23 1.50 14.36
N ARG A 84 -25.26 0.17 14.53
CA ARG A 84 -26.38 -0.50 15.19
C ARG A 84 -26.36 -0.12 16.68
N LYS A 85 -27.42 0.54 17.12
CA LYS A 85 -27.56 1.08 18.48
C LYS A 85 -27.95 -0.02 19.47
N ILE A 86 -27.23 -0.13 20.59
CA ILE A 86 -27.48 -1.14 21.65
C ILE A 86 -28.50 -0.63 22.69
N SER A 87 -28.59 0.68 22.96
CA SER A 87 -29.58 1.27 23.88
C SER A 87 -30.18 2.56 23.32
N SER A 88 -31.44 2.88 23.64
CA SER A 88 -32.27 3.92 22.99
C SER A 88 -31.91 5.39 23.32
N ARG A 89 -31.05 5.69 24.30
CA ARG A 89 -30.73 7.09 24.67
C ARG A 89 -29.79 7.75 23.65
N ARG A 90 -30.04 9.01 23.26
CA ARG A 90 -29.09 9.82 22.49
C ARG A 90 -28.12 10.50 23.46
N ARG A 91 -26.82 10.45 23.18
CA ARG A 91 -25.78 11.20 23.89
C ARG A 91 -24.85 11.82 22.85
N GLN A 92 -24.54 13.11 23.00
CA GLN A 92 -23.42 13.74 22.30
C GLN A 92 -22.20 13.64 23.22
N VAL A 93 -21.03 13.38 22.65
CA VAL A 93 -19.77 13.26 23.39
C VAL A 93 -18.75 14.14 22.67
N PRO A 94 -18.17 15.17 23.34
CA PRO A 94 -17.06 15.92 22.79
C PRO A 94 -15.88 15.01 22.49
N VAL A 95 -15.26 15.17 21.31
CA VAL A 95 -14.13 14.32 20.89
C VAL A 95 -12.96 14.42 21.87
N ALA A 96 -12.71 15.60 22.45
CA ALA A 96 -11.65 15.84 23.42
C ALA A 96 -11.79 15.02 24.72
N ASP A 97 -13.00 14.56 25.04
CA ASP A 97 -13.27 13.77 26.26
C ASP A 97 -13.04 12.26 26.05
N ILE A 98 -12.78 11.83 24.82
CA ILE A 98 -12.54 10.43 24.48
C ILE A 98 -11.11 10.05 24.90
N LYS A 99 -10.99 9.18 25.91
CA LYS A 99 -9.68 8.74 26.43
C LYS A 99 -9.14 7.49 25.72
N VAL A 100 -10.04 6.56 25.38
CA VAL A 100 -9.67 5.27 24.82
C VAL A 100 -10.80 4.69 23.98
N VAL A 101 -10.43 4.01 22.90
CA VAL A 101 -11.33 3.17 22.12
C VAL A 101 -11.02 1.73 22.49
N VAL A 102 -12.01 1.02 23.00
CA VAL A 102 -11.93 -0.42 23.26
C VAL A 102 -12.76 -1.15 22.22
N THR A 103 -12.33 -2.35 21.87
CA THR A 103 -12.94 -3.13 20.79
C THR A 103 -13.09 -4.58 21.17
N GLY A 104 -14.06 -5.28 20.58
CA GLY A 104 -14.24 -6.70 20.81
C GLY A 104 -14.60 -7.00 22.27
N LYS A 105 -13.90 -7.97 22.87
CA LYS A 105 -14.17 -8.47 24.23
C LYS A 105 -14.06 -7.42 25.33
N ASP A 106 -13.32 -6.34 25.06
CA ASP A 106 -13.10 -5.26 26.02
C ASP A 106 -14.24 -4.22 26.00
N CYS A 107 -15.24 -4.39 25.13
CA CYS A 107 -16.46 -3.60 25.13
C CYS A 107 -17.43 -4.11 26.23
N PRO A 108 -17.81 -3.29 27.23
CA PRO A 108 -18.69 -3.71 28.35
C PRO A 108 -20.07 -4.22 27.93
N HIS A 109 -20.47 -3.96 26.68
CA HIS A 109 -21.79 -4.26 26.13
C HIS A 109 -21.79 -5.43 25.13
N MET A 110 -20.64 -6.07 24.86
CA MET A 110 -20.56 -7.10 23.81
C MET A 110 -21.03 -8.47 24.35
N LYS A 111 -22.19 -8.94 23.88
CA LYS A 111 -22.73 -10.27 24.23
C LYS A 111 -22.55 -11.36 23.16
N GLU A 112 -22.16 -11.02 21.95
CA GLU A 112 -21.69 -11.98 20.92
C GLU A 112 -21.16 -11.22 19.70
N LYS A 113 -20.38 -11.92 18.84
CA LYS A 113 -19.64 -11.36 17.69
C LYS A 113 -20.57 -10.77 16.61
N GLY A 114 -21.05 -9.55 16.83
CA GLY A 114 -21.59 -8.71 15.77
C GLY A 114 -20.45 -8.14 14.93
N ALA A 115 -20.02 -8.86 13.89
CA ALA A 115 -19.04 -8.33 12.95
C ALA A 115 -19.64 -7.12 12.21
N LEU A 116 -19.30 -5.91 12.64
CA LEU A 116 -19.32 -4.75 11.72
C LEU A 116 -18.55 -5.17 10.47
N LYS A 117 -19.02 -4.79 9.27
CA LYS A 117 -18.25 -5.00 8.03
C LYS A 117 -16.82 -4.55 8.30
N GLN A 118 -15.85 -5.45 8.14
CA GLN A 118 -14.47 -5.29 8.59
C GLN A 118 -13.88 -3.93 8.22
N ASN A 119 -14.19 -3.43 7.02
CA ASN A 119 -13.77 -2.11 6.54
C ASN A 119 -14.29 -0.93 7.40
N LYS A 120 -15.58 -0.91 7.77
CA LYS A 120 -16.13 0.18 8.62
C LYS A 120 -15.47 0.21 9.99
N TYR A 121 -15.21 -0.96 10.56
CA TYR A 121 -14.53 -1.08 11.84
C TYR A 121 -13.10 -0.53 11.74
N CYS A 122 -12.31 -0.96 10.75
CA CYS A 122 -10.94 -0.51 10.54
C CYS A 122 -10.83 1.01 10.36
N VAL A 123 -11.70 1.61 9.53
CA VAL A 123 -11.71 3.06 9.30
C VAL A 123 -11.97 3.84 10.59
N TRP A 124 -12.90 3.37 11.43
CA TRP A 124 -13.22 4.05 12.68
C TRP A 124 -12.13 3.88 13.73
N THR A 125 -11.57 2.68 13.89
CA THR A 125 -10.48 2.46 14.85
C THR A 125 -9.25 3.29 14.49
N ASP A 126 -8.88 3.32 13.21
CA ASP A 126 -7.72 4.09 12.74
C ASP A 126 -7.97 5.59 12.82
N GLY A 127 -9.14 6.07 12.40
CA GLY A 127 -9.47 7.49 12.49
C GLY A 127 -9.48 8.00 13.94
N LEU A 128 -10.01 7.19 14.87
CA LEU A 128 -9.98 7.55 16.29
C LEU A 128 -8.57 7.49 16.87
N ASN A 129 -7.76 6.49 16.49
CA ASN A 129 -6.34 6.45 16.85
C ASN A 129 -5.61 7.70 16.35
N ALA A 130 -5.85 8.11 15.10
CA ALA A 130 -5.27 9.33 14.53
C ALA A 130 -5.64 10.59 15.33
N LEU A 131 -6.90 10.74 15.76
CA LEU A 131 -7.35 11.85 16.61
C LEU A 131 -6.67 11.84 17.99
N LEU A 132 -6.35 10.65 18.51
CA LEU A 132 -5.65 10.46 19.78
C LEU A 132 -4.12 10.53 19.65
N GLY A 133 -3.59 10.80 18.46
CA GLY A 133 -2.14 10.77 18.20
C GLY A 133 -1.51 9.38 18.32
N LYS A 134 -2.32 8.32 18.19
CA LYS A 134 -1.89 6.91 18.21
C LYS A 134 -1.70 6.40 16.79
N GLU A 135 -0.90 5.34 16.68
CA GLU A 135 -0.67 4.67 15.40
C GLU A 135 -1.94 3.99 14.86
N MET A 136 -2.13 4.06 13.54
CA MET A 136 -3.20 3.36 12.82
C MET A 136 -2.71 1.96 12.45
N THR A 137 -3.25 0.92 13.08
CA THR A 137 -2.70 -0.43 13.02
C THR A 137 -3.58 -1.44 12.27
N SER A 138 -4.73 -1.01 11.73
CA SER A 138 -5.63 -1.93 11.05
C SER A 138 -5.03 -2.51 9.76
N ASP A 139 -5.50 -3.70 9.38
CA ASP A 139 -5.10 -4.33 8.11
C ASP A 139 -5.46 -3.47 6.89
N PHE A 140 -6.50 -2.62 7.02
CA PHE A 140 -6.90 -1.71 5.96
C PHE A 140 -5.85 -0.61 5.74
N THR A 141 -5.29 -0.06 6.82
CA THR A 141 -4.19 0.92 6.72
C THR A 141 -2.90 0.31 6.19
N LYS A 142 -2.58 -0.93 6.57
CA LYS A 142 -1.43 -1.66 5.99
C LYS A 142 -1.59 -1.86 4.48
N SER A 143 -2.80 -2.23 4.04
CA SER A 143 -3.11 -2.42 2.62
C SER A 143 -3.03 -1.11 1.84
N ASP A 144 -3.59 -0.01 2.38
CA ASP A 144 -3.51 1.31 1.76
C ASP A 144 -2.04 1.77 1.66
N MET A 145 -1.26 1.58 2.72
CA MET A 145 0.17 1.90 2.75
C MET A 145 0.94 1.16 1.66
N ASP A 146 0.79 -0.16 1.58
CA ASP A 146 1.48 -0.97 0.57
C ASP A 146 1.12 -0.53 -0.85
N THR A 147 -0.16 -0.28 -1.10
CA THR A 147 -0.66 0.14 -2.41
C THR A 147 -0.11 1.51 -2.82
N LEU A 148 -0.27 2.51 -1.96
CA LEU A 148 0.12 3.89 -2.26
C LEU A 148 1.63 4.03 -2.37
N LEU A 149 2.37 3.40 -1.46
CA LEU A 149 3.82 3.41 -1.47
C LEU A 149 4.37 2.66 -2.70
N SER A 150 3.78 1.52 -3.07
CA SER A 150 4.17 0.81 -4.29
C SER A 150 3.95 1.67 -5.55
N MET A 151 2.83 2.37 -5.63
CA MET A 151 2.55 3.27 -6.75
C MET A 151 3.52 4.45 -6.80
N GLU A 152 3.75 5.12 -5.67
CA GLU A 152 4.67 6.27 -5.59
C GLU A 152 6.10 5.86 -5.94
N MET A 153 6.57 4.72 -5.42
CA MET A 153 7.90 4.20 -5.75
C MET A 153 8.02 3.88 -7.24
N LYS A 154 6.98 3.32 -7.88
CA LYS A 154 6.99 3.11 -9.33
C LYS A 154 7.09 4.41 -10.10
N LEU A 155 6.36 5.45 -9.70
CA LEU A 155 6.43 6.78 -10.35
C LEU A 155 7.83 7.39 -10.26
N ARG A 156 8.47 7.32 -9.09
CA ARG A 156 9.82 7.87 -8.88
C ARG A 156 10.92 7.12 -9.64
N LEU A 157 10.68 5.86 -9.97
CA LEU A 157 11.66 4.98 -10.62
C LEU A 157 11.40 4.80 -12.12
N LEU A 158 10.42 5.50 -12.70
CA LEU A 158 10.12 5.42 -14.14
C LEU A 158 11.34 5.73 -15.01
N ASP A 159 12.09 6.78 -14.69
CA ASP A 159 13.26 7.21 -15.46
C ASP A 159 14.48 6.28 -15.30
N LEU A 160 14.42 5.34 -14.34
CA LEU A 160 15.48 4.38 -14.05
C LEU A 160 15.14 2.98 -14.58
N GLU A 161 14.06 2.82 -15.35
CA GLU A 161 13.66 1.54 -15.89
C GLU A 161 14.75 0.96 -16.81
N ASN A 162 15.24 -0.23 -16.49
CA ASN A 162 16.38 -0.93 -17.12
C ASN A 162 17.80 -0.39 -16.77
N ILE A 163 17.91 0.57 -15.86
CA ILE A 163 19.21 1.03 -15.34
C ILE A 163 19.57 0.22 -14.09
N GLN A 164 20.77 -0.34 -14.06
CA GLN A 164 21.27 -1.03 -12.86
C GLN A 164 21.47 -0.03 -11.73
N ILE A 165 20.74 -0.21 -10.63
CA ILE A 165 20.85 0.65 -9.46
C ILE A 165 22.09 0.22 -8.67
N PRO A 166 23.09 1.11 -8.48
CA PRO A 166 24.29 0.75 -7.76
C PRO A 166 23.99 0.55 -6.26
N GLU A 167 24.63 -0.45 -5.65
CA GLU A 167 24.47 -0.77 -4.22
C GLU A 167 25.01 0.35 -3.31
N ALA A 168 26.03 1.06 -3.76
CA ALA A 168 26.60 2.22 -3.10
C ALA A 168 26.47 3.48 -3.99
N PRO A 169 26.11 4.65 -3.41
CA PRO A 169 26.06 5.88 -4.18
C PRO A 169 27.44 6.21 -4.76
N PRO A 170 27.54 6.58 -6.05
CA PRO A 170 28.81 6.98 -6.64
C PRO A 170 29.38 8.21 -5.91
N PRO A 171 30.72 8.34 -5.79
CA PRO A 171 31.32 9.46 -5.09
C PRO A 171 30.98 10.77 -5.79
N ILE A 172 30.50 11.75 -5.01
CA ILE A 172 30.24 13.09 -5.51
C ILE A 172 31.58 13.72 -5.91
N PRO A 173 31.76 14.19 -7.15
CA PRO A 173 32.98 14.88 -7.58
C PRO A 173 33.25 16.11 -6.71
N LYS A 174 34.53 16.53 -6.61
CA LYS A 174 34.87 17.81 -5.97
C LYS A 174 34.15 18.95 -6.69
N GLU A 175 33.78 19.97 -5.93
CA GLU A 175 33.22 21.18 -6.52
C GLU A 175 34.17 21.75 -7.59
N PRO A 176 33.62 22.31 -8.69
CA PRO A 176 34.43 22.97 -9.70
C PRO A 176 35.28 24.09 -9.07
N SER A 177 36.45 24.37 -9.64
CA SER A 177 37.35 25.41 -9.13
C SER A 177 36.82 26.85 -9.31
N ASN A 178 35.75 27.02 -10.07
CA ASN A 178 35.08 28.30 -10.30
C ASN A 178 33.57 28.08 -10.53
N TYR A 179 32.82 29.18 -10.59
CA TYR A 179 31.39 29.17 -10.90
C TYR A 179 31.10 29.76 -12.30
N ASP A 180 32.07 29.65 -13.22
CA ASP A 180 31.92 30.07 -14.61
C ASP A 180 31.18 28.97 -15.37
N PHE A 181 29.86 28.95 -15.23
CA PHE A 181 29.02 27.92 -15.82
C PHE A 181 29.12 27.93 -17.36
N VAL A 182 29.16 26.74 -17.96
CA VAL A 182 29.26 26.57 -19.42
C VAL A 182 28.00 27.03 -20.15
N TYR A 183 26.87 27.07 -19.45
CA TYR A 183 25.57 27.44 -19.98
C TYR A 183 24.90 28.42 -19.03
N ASP A 184 24.22 29.42 -19.59
CA ASP A 184 23.34 30.30 -18.84
C ASP A 184 22.09 29.53 -18.39
N CYS A 185 21.70 29.66 -17.12
CA CYS A 185 20.42 29.16 -16.64
C CYS A 185 19.32 30.20 -16.91
N ASN A 186 18.27 29.80 -17.65
CA ASN A 186 17.04 30.58 -17.80
C ASN A 186 16.04 30.28 -16.68
#